data_AF-A0A8S1X579-F1
#
_entry.id   AF-A0A8S1X579-F1
#
_cell.length_a   1.000
_cell.length_b   1.000
_cell.length_c   1.000
_cell.angle_alpha   90.00
_cell.angle_beta   90.00
_cell.angle_gamma   90.00
#
_symmetry.space_group_name_H-M   'P 1'
#
loop_
_entity.id
_entity.type
_entity.pdbx_description
1 polymer ?
#
loop_
_entity_poly.entity_id
_entity_poly.type
_entity_poly.pdbx_seq_one_letter_code
_entity_poly.pdbx_strand_id
1 'polypeptide(L)'
;MSHYQNPTYNHAQMKNQVGVSNLKMLDGEDLTAGDRRKLQQLQMKDWVQQQTQENQQKKQLNKQIQQQYDQQTLQINQSLKELEEEQYRRRVEMEIANQQINNQLAKEKQDREEYMARQAQLEKKQHMEEILNNDVWTENTATCQSALAPHRVIPYHYKGMSDQQRQEIRNDQAKQREQNEQKRQQEKEDEKMWAQYNEHNRKQLIIQEREKARKLQTLRNNQKEFNLLSQTEQKLKLKNEYA
;
A
#
# COMPACT_ATOMS: atom_id res chain seq x y z
N MET A 1 -79.95 61.91 86.12
CA MET A 1 -81.32 62.28 86.54
C MET A 1 -81.86 61.12 87.36
N SER A 2 -82.16 61.36 88.64
CA SER A 2 -82.73 60.34 89.52
C SER A 2 -84.09 59.92 88.97
N HIS A 3 -84.22 58.68 88.52
CA HIS A 3 -85.52 58.08 88.20
C HIS A 3 -86.25 57.85 89.53
N TYR A 4 -87.32 58.60 89.76
CA TYR A 4 -88.24 58.36 90.86
C TYR A 4 -88.97 57.05 90.59
N GLN A 5 -88.51 55.95 91.18
CA GLN A 5 -89.23 54.68 91.11
C GLN A 5 -90.31 54.68 92.20
N ASN A 6 -91.57 54.75 91.78
CA ASN A 6 -92.71 54.61 92.67
C ASN A 6 -92.75 53.17 93.20
N PRO A 7 -92.57 52.92 94.52
CA PRO A 7 -92.37 51.58 95.07
C PRO A 7 -93.59 50.65 94.96
N THR A 8 -94.75 51.18 94.55
CA THR A 8 -96.00 50.42 94.32
C THR A 8 -96.27 50.11 92.85
N TYR A 9 -95.43 50.58 91.92
CA TYR A 9 -95.65 50.39 90.48
C TYR A 9 -94.96 49.13 89.96
N ASN A 10 -95.75 48.17 89.47
CA ASN A 10 -95.27 46.99 88.76
C ASN A 10 -95.84 46.98 87.34
N HIS A 11 -94.98 47.24 86.36
CA HIS A 11 -95.35 47.36 84.95
C HIS A 11 -96.02 46.10 84.39
N ALA A 12 -95.58 44.91 84.81
CA ALA A 12 -96.15 43.62 84.36
C ALA A 12 -97.55 43.36 84.93
N GLN A 13 -97.80 43.78 86.17
CA GLN A 13 -99.12 43.65 86.80
C GLN A 13 -100.11 44.71 86.27
N MET A 14 -99.65 45.94 86.03
CA MET A 14 -100.49 47.01 85.45
C MET A 14 -100.91 46.69 84.00
N LYS A 15 -100.03 46.09 83.17
CA LYS A 15 -100.36 45.69 81.79
C LYS A 15 -101.59 44.77 81.69
N ASN A 16 -101.82 43.94 82.71
CA ASN A 16 -102.95 43.01 82.76
C ASN A 16 -104.27 43.65 83.27
N GLN A 17 -104.20 44.82 83.90
CA GLN A 17 -105.35 45.53 84.48
C GLN A 17 -105.83 46.71 83.63
N VAL A 18 -105.00 47.16 82.69
CA VAL A 18 -105.10 48.45 82.00
C VAL A 18 -105.24 48.16 80.50
N GLY A 19 -106.46 48.30 79.95
CA GLY A 19 -106.72 48.10 78.51
C GLY A 19 -106.29 49.28 77.63
N VAL A 20 -106.20 49.07 76.31
CA VAL A 20 -105.67 50.02 75.31
C VAL A 20 -106.40 51.39 75.32
N SER A 21 -107.65 51.45 75.78
CA SER A 21 -108.49 52.65 75.76
C SER A 21 -108.18 53.69 76.85
N ASN A 22 -107.49 53.34 77.93
CA ASN A 22 -107.35 54.23 79.09
C ASN A 22 -106.11 55.14 79.06
N LEU A 23 -105.27 55.04 78.02
CA LEU A 23 -104.07 55.87 77.78
C LEU A 23 -103.04 55.91 78.94
N LYS A 24 -103.13 55.02 79.94
CA LYS A 24 -102.21 55.00 81.09
C LYS A 24 -100.89 54.26 80.79
N MET A 25 -100.84 53.51 79.71
CA MET A 25 -99.65 52.82 79.22
C MET A 25 -99.53 53.04 77.71
N LEU A 26 -98.34 53.42 77.26
CA LEU A 26 -98.01 53.62 75.86
C LEU A 26 -96.89 52.64 75.48
N ASP A 27 -97.17 51.71 74.56
CA ASP A 27 -96.20 50.69 74.13
C ASP A 27 -94.94 51.29 73.46
N GLY A 28 -95.00 52.55 73.00
CA GLY A 28 -93.87 53.26 72.39
C GLY A 28 -92.81 53.79 73.38
N GLU A 29 -93.08 53.79 74.69
CA GLU A 29 -92.16 54.34 75.70
C GLU A 29 -90.94 53.43 75.96
N ASP A 30 -91.02 52.14 75.61
CA ASP A 30 -89.99 51.09 75.83
C ASP A 30 -89.13 51.27 77.09
N LEU A 31 -89.67 50.83 78.23
CA LEU A 31 -88.96 50.83 79.51
C LEU A 31 -87.71 49.93 79.51
N THR A 32 -87.55 49.04 78.52
CA THR A 32 -86.40 48.12 78.38
C THR A 32 -85.33 48.61 77.41
N ALA A 33 -85.46 49.84 76.87
CA ALA A 33 -84.54 50.38 75.87
C ALA A 33 -83.06 50.39 76.32
N GLY A 34 -82.81 50.58 77.63
CA GLY A 34 -81.46 50.51 78.21
C GLY A 34 -80.84 49.11 78.13
N ASP A 35 -81.60 48.08 78.50
CA ASP A 35 -81.17 46.68 78.44
C ASP A 35 -81.01 46.19 76.99
N ARG A 36 -81.93 46.60 76.10
CA ARG A 36 -81.82 46.33 74.65
C ARG A 36 -80.53 46.92 74.08
N ARG A 37 -80.22 48.19 74.40
CA ARG A 37 -78.99 48.86 73.95
C ARG A 37 -77.74 48.15 74.48
N LYS A 38 -77.75 47.72 75.74
CA LYS A 38 -76.64 46.96 76.33
C LYS A 38 -76.45 45.60 75.65
N LEU A 39 -77.53 44.89 75.35
CA LEU A 39 -77.49 43.62 74.62
C LEU A 39 -76.94 43.80 73.20
N GLN A 40 -77.38 44.82 72.47
CA GLN A 40 -76.86 45.15 71.13
C GLN A 40 -75.36 45.50 71.17
N GLN A 41 -74.90 46.24 72.18
CA GLN A 41 -73.48 46.54 72.36
C GLN A 41 -72.65 45.28 72.65
N LEU A 42 -73.18 44.35 73.46
CA LEU A 42 -72.53 43.06 73.73
C LEU A 42 -72.47 42.18 72.47
N GLN A 43 -73.56 42.11 71.70
CA GLN A 43 -73.59 41.40 70.41
C GLN A 43 -72.58 41.99 69.42
N MET A 44 -72.54 43.32 69.30
CA MET A 44 -71.58 44.00 68.43
C MET A 44 -70.14 43.74 68.87
N LYS A 45 -69.86 43.77 70.17
CA LYS A 45 -68.54 43.45 70.72
C LYS A 45 -68.15 42.01 70.39
N ASP A 46 -69.06 41.05 70.55
CA ASP A 46 -68.80 39.64 70.26
C ASP A 46 -68.54 39.41 68.77
N TRP A 47 -69.36 39.99 67.88
CA TRP A 47 -69.15 39.91 66.43
C TRP A 47 -67.82 40.50 65.99
N VAL A 48 -67.45 41.69 66.49
CA VAL A 48 -66.16 42.32 66.16
C VAL A 48 -65.01 41.47 66.69
N GLN A 49 -65.14 40.87 67.86
CA GLN A 49 -64.14 39.98 68.43
C GLN A 49 -63.95 38.73 67.57
N GLN A 50 -65.03 38.06 67.17
CA GLN A 50 -65.00 36.89 66.28
C GLN A 50 -64.38 37.23 64.92
N GLN A 51 -64.82 38.33 64.30
CA GLN A 51 -64.27 38.76 63.00
C GLN A 51 -62.79 39.13 63.09
N THR A 52 -62.36 39.76 64.19
CA THR A 52 -60.95 40.06 64.44
C THR A 52 -60.14 38.79 64.58
N GLN A 53 -60.64 37.80 65.32
CA GLN A 53 -59.97 36.52 65.51
C GLN A 53 -59.87 35.74 64.20
N GLU A 54 -60.95 35.65 63.40
CA GLU A 54 -60.92 35.02 62.08
C GLU A 54 -59.93 35.71 61.15
N ASN A 55 -59.90 37.04 61.10
CA ASN A 55 -58.97 37.78 60.26
C ASN A 55 -57.51 37.56 60.69
N GLN A 56 -57.24 37.47 61.99
CA GLN A 56 -55.91 37.14 62.51
C GLN A 56 -55.50 35.72 62.11
N GLN A 57 -56.39 34.73 62.22
CA GLN A 57 -56.13 33.36 61.80
C GLN A 57 -55.88 33.27 60.29
N LYS A 58 -56.71 33.92 59.46
CA LYS A 58 -56.51 33.99 58.00
C LYS A 58 -55.17 34.64 57.65
N LYS A 59 -54.79 35.71 58.35
CA LYS A 59 -53.49 36.38 58.14
C LYS A 59 -52.31 35.48 58.51
N GLN A 60 -52.41 34.72 59.60
CA GLN A 60 -51.39 33.76 60.00
C GLN A 60 -51.27 32.61 58.99
N LEU A 61 -52.41 32.05 58.55
CA LEU A 61 -52.44 30.98 57.55
C LEU A 61 -51.82 31.45 56.22
N ASN A 62 -52.21 32.63 55.72
CA ASN A 62 -51.65 33.19 54.49
C ASN A 62 -50.14 33.42 54.61
N LYS A 63 -49.65 33.85 55.79
CA LYS A 63 -48.22 34.00 56.05
C LYS A 63 -47.49 32.65 56.00
N GLN A 64 -48.08 31.60 56.59
CA GLN A 64 -47.50 30.26 56.54
C GLN A 64 -47.46 29.70 55.11
N ILE A 65 -48.55 29.87 54.36
CA ILE A 65 -48.62 29.46 52.94
C ILE A 65 -47.55 30.19 52.13
N GLN A 66 -47.41 31.51 52.31
CA GLN A 66 -46.38 32.28 51.62
C GLN A 66 -44.97 31.78 51.96
N GLN A 67 -44.67 31.57 53.24
CA GLN A 67 -43.37 31.03 53.67
C GLN A 67 -43.08 29.65 53.07
N GLN A 68 -44.09 28.78 52.99
CA GLN A 68 -43.95 27.47 52.36
C GLN A 68 -43.68 27.60 50.85
N TYR A 69 -44.38 28.51 50.17
CA TYR A 69 -44.17 28.77 48.74
C TYR A 69 -42.77 29.35 48.47
N ASP A 70 -42.32 30.28 49.30
CA ASP A 70 -40.98 30.86 49.20
C ASP A 70 -39.89 29.78 49.38
N GLN A 71 -40.07 28.88 50.36
CA GLN A 71 -39.17 27.74 50.58
C GLN A 71 -39.15 26.77 49.40
N GLN A 72 -40.31 26.41 48.86
CA GLN A 72 -40.42 25.55 47.67
C GLN A 72 -39.74 26.19 46.46
N THR A 73 -39.95 27.49 46.26
CA THR A 73 -39.30 28.25 45.18
C THR A 73 -37.78 28.23 45.32
N LEU A 74 -37.25 28.42 46.52
CA LEU A 74 -35.81 28.33 46.79
C LEU A 74 -35.25 26.94 46.50
N GLN A 75 -35.96 25.88 46.92
CA GLN A 75 -35.55 24.50 46.65
C GLN A 75 -35.53 24.20 45.15
N ILE A 76 -36.58 24.59 44.41
CA ILE A 76 -36.64 24.42 42.96
C ILE A 76 -35.47 25.15 42.28
N ASN A 77 -35.19 26.39 42.66
CA ASN A 77 -34.08 27.15 42.09
C ASN A 77 -32.72 26.51 42.39
N GLN A 78 -32.53 25.93 43.58
CA GLN A 78 -31.32 25.20 43.92
C GLN A 78 -31.17 23.93 43.05
N SER A 79 -32.23 23.12 42.95
CA SER A 79 -32.21 21.92 42.10
C SER A 79 -32.00 22.23 40.62
N LEU A 80 -32.57 23.34 40.11
CA LEU A 80 -32.34 23.80 38.75
C LEU A 80 -30.86 24.16 38.53
N LYS A 81 -30.26 24.89 39.47
CA LYS A 81 -28.84 25.25 39.40
C LYS A 81 -27.94 24.01 39.40
N GLU A 82 -28.20 23.05 40.28
CA GLU A 82 -27.45 21.79 40.34
C GLU A 82 -27.55 21.00 39.03
N LEU A 83 -28.76 20.95 38.45
CA LEU A 83 -29.00 20.28 37.18
C LEU A 83 -28.27 20.97 36.02
N GLU A 84 -28.26 22.30 35.99
CA GLU A 84 -27.52 23.06 34.97
C GLU A 84 -26.00 22.84 35.08
N GLU A 85 -25.45 22.86 36.29
CA GLU A 85 -24.03 22.57 36.55
C GLU A 85 -23.67 21.14 36.14
N GLU A 86 -24.52 20.16 36.44
CA GLU A 86 -24.33 18.77 36.01
C GLU A 86 -24.40 18.62 34.49
N GLN A 87 -25.39 19.23 33.83
CA GLN A 87 -25.52 19.23 32.38
C GLN A 87 -24.31 19.86 31.69
N TYR A 88 -23.76 20.93 32.27
CA TYR A 88 -22.55 21.56 31.76
C TYR A 88 -21.33 20.62 31.92
N ARG A 89 -21.14 20.03 33.10
CA ARG A 89 -20.05 19.06 33.34
C ARG A 89 -20.09 17.89 32.38
N ARG A 90 -21.26 17.26 32.20
CA ARG A 90 -21.43 16.12 31.27
C ARG A 90 -21.14 16.51 29.83
N ARG A 91 -21.50 17.73 29.40
CA ARG A 91 -21.17 18.22 28.05
C ARG A 91 -19.67 18.36 27.86
N VAL A 92 -18.98 18.95 28.83
CA VAL A 92 -17.52 19.09 28.80
C VAL A 92 -16.83 17.73 28.80
N GLU A 93 -17.27 16.79 29.66
CA GLU A 93 -16.75 15.43 29.69
C GLU A 93 -16.93 14.69 28.35
N MET A 94 -18.10 14.83 27.74
CA MET A 94 -18.38 14.26 26.42
C MET A 94 -17.48 14.86 25.34
N GLU A 95 -17.25 16.17 25.37
CA GLU A 95 -16.38 16.86 24.42
C GLU A 95 -14.92 16.41 24.57
N ILE A 96 -14.42 16.28 25.80
CA ILE A 96 -13.08 15.74 26.09
C ILE A 96 -12.97 14.29 25.60
N ALA A 97 -13.97 13.44 25.85
CA ALA A 97 -13.97 12.06 25.39
C ALA A 97 -13.94 11.98 23.85
N ASN A 98 -14.75 12.79 23.17
CA ASN A 98 -14.74 12.88 21.71
C ASN A 98 -13.39 13.37 21.17
N GLN A 99 -12.77 14.36 21.82
CA GLN A 99 -11.44 14.83 21.43
C GLN A 99 -10.39 13.73 21.57
N GLN A 100 -10.42 12.96 22.66
CA GLN A 100 -9.51 11.83 22.86
C GLN A 100 -9.68 10.75 21.80
N ILE A 101 -10.93 10.39 21.46
CA ILE A 101 -11.23 9.43 20.40
C ILE A 101 -10.73 9.94 19.04
N ASN A 102 -10.99 11.20 18.70
CA ASN A 102 -10.53 11.79 17.46
C ASN A 102 -9.00 11.81 17.34
N ASN A 103 -8.30 12.13 18.44
CA ASN A 103 -6.84 12.09 18.48
C ASN A 103 -6.30 10.66 18.29
N GLN A 104 -6.94 9.68 18.93
CA GLN A 104 -6.58 8.26 18.77
C GLN A 104 -6.81 7.80 17.33
N LEU A 105 -7.95 8.11 16.72
CA LEU A 105 -8.25 7.78 15.33
C LEU A 105 -7.30 8.46 14.34
N ALA A 106 -6.91 9.71 14.61
CA ALA A 106 -5.93 10.42 13.80
C ALA A 106 -4.56 9.73 13.84
N LYS A 107 -4.12 9.30 15.02
CA LYS A 107 -2.89 8.54 15.20
C LYS A 107 -2.93 7.19 14.51
N GLU A 108 -4.01 6.42 14.69
CA GLU A 108 -4.19 5.12 14.01
C GLU A 108 -4.18 5.26 12.49
N LYS A 109 -4.80 6.33 11.97
CA LYS A 109 -4.75 6.64 10.54
C LYS A 109 -3.32 6.93 10.08
N GLN A 110 -2.59 7.76 10.82
CA GLN A 110 -1.20 8.08 10.51
C GLN A 110 -0.33 6.81 10.52
N ASP A 111 -0.40 6.00 11.57
CA ASP A 111 0.36 4.75 11.70
C ASP A 111 0.05 3.79 10.55
N ARG A 112 -1.23 3.71 10.14
CA ARG A 112 -1.67 2.91 8.99
C ARG A 112 -1.09 3.43 7.68
N GLU A 113 -1.12 4.74 7.44
CA GLU A 113 -0.57 5.35 6.23
C GLU A 113 0.95 5.17 6.15
N GLU A 114 1.66 5.36 7.26
CA GLU A 114 3.10 5.11 7.36
C GLU A 114 3.45 3.64 7.09
N TYR A 115 2.69 2.71 7.66
CA TYR A 115 2.85 1.28 7.40
C TYR A 115 2.63 0.96 5.92
N MET A 116 1.54 1.44 5.32
CA MET A 116 1.24 1.20 3.91
C MET A 116 2.32 1.81 2.99
N ALA A 117 2.79 3.01 3.29
CA ALA A 117 3.88 3.64 2.56
C ALA A 117 5.18 2.82 2.64
N ARG A 118 5.50 2.28 3.82
CA ARG A 118 6.66 1.42 4.03
C ARG A 118 6.53 0.10 3.25
N GLN A 119 5.36 -0.53 3.27
CA GLN A 119 5.11 -1.75 2.48
C GLN A 119 5.23 -1.48 0.98
N ALA A 120 4.64 -0.40 0.49
CA ALA A 120 4.76 -0.03 -0.93
C ALA A 120 6.21 0.26 -1.33
N GLN A 121 7.02 0.86 -0.45
CA GLN A 121 8.46 1.03 -0.70
C GLN A 121 9.22 -0.30 -0.71
N LEU A 122 8.89 -1.22 0.20
CA LEU A 122 9.50 -2.54 0.25
C LEU A 122 9.17 -3.34 -1.01
N GLU A 123 7.90 -3.37 -1.43
CA GLU A 123 7.45 -4.02 -2.65
C GLU A 123 8.16 -3.45 -3.88
N LYS A 124 8.28 -2.12 -3.98
CA LYS A 124 9.05 -1.47 -5.05
C LYS A 124 10.51 -1.93 -5.06
N LYS A 125 11.15 -2.04 -3.90
CA LYS A 125 12.54 -2.50 -3.79
C LYS A 125 12.67 -3.96 -4.21
N GLN A 126 11.79 -4.84 -3.73
CA GLN A 126 11.77 -6.25 -4.10
C GLN A 126 11.56 -6.41 -5.60
N HIS A 127 10.60 -5.69 -6.18
CA HIS A 127 10.37 -5.73 -7.63
C HIS A 127 11.58 -5.20 -8.43
N MET A 128 12.27 -4.16 -7.96
CA MET A 128 13.52 -3.71 -8.58
C MET A 128 14.61 -4.79 -8.51
N GLU A 129 14.78 -5.45 -7.36
CA GLU A 129 15.74 -6.55 -7.21
C GLU A 129 15.40 -7.74 -8.10
N GLU A 130 14.11 -8.09 -8.21
CA GLU A 130 13.64 -9.14 -9.11
C GLU A 130 13.94 -8.81 -10.57
N ILE A 131 13.65 -7.58 -11.00
CA ILE A 131 13.96 -7.12 -12.36
C ILE A 131 15.46 -7.18 -12.62
N LEU A 132 16.29 -6.67 -11.71
CA LEU A 132 17.74 -6.62 -11.88
C LEU A 132 18.37 -8.01 -11.95
N ASN A 133 17.78 -9.00 -11.27
CA ASN A 133 18.28 -10.37 -11.25
C ASN A 133 17.58 -11.30 -12.25
N ASN A 134 16.58 -10.81 -12.98
CA ASN A 134 15.83 -11.61 -13.93
C ASN A 134 16.69 -12.03 -15.13
N ASP A 135 16.54 -13.27 -15.59
CA ASP A 135 17.29 -13.84 -16.71
C ASP A 135 17.14 -13.07 -18.04
N VAL A 136 16.04 -12.35 -18.21
CA VAL A 136 15.80 -11.49 -19.38
C VAL A 136 16.70 -10.25 -19.32
N TRP A 137 16.80 -9.61 -18.16
CA TRP A 137 17.55 -8.35 -17.98
C TRP A 137 19.06 -8.58 -17.79
N THR A 138 19.45 -9.72 -17.20
CA THR A 138 20.87 -10.10 -17.05
C THR A 138 21.44 -10.79 -18.29
N GLU A 139 20.61 -11.00 -19.32
CA GLU A 139 20.93 -11.75 -20.52
C GLU A 139 21.56 -13.13 -20.25
N ASN A 140 21.20 -13.77 -19.13
CA ASN A 140 21.79 -15.04 -18.67
C ASN A 140 21.87 -16.09 -19.80
N THR A 141 23.09 -16.55 -20.14
CA THR A 141 23.33 -17.52 -21.22
C THR A 141 22.91 -18.94 -20.85
N ALA A 142 22.72 -19.24 -19.56
CA ALA A 142 22.24 -20.56 -19.11
C ALA A 142 20.85 -20.89 -19.66
N THR A 143 20.01 -19.88 -19.93
CA THR A 143 18.67 -20.08 -20.53
C THR A 143 18.71 -20.57 -21.97
N CYS A 144 19.88 -20.57 -22.61
CA CYS A 144 20.07 -21.09 -23.96
C CYS A 144 20.11 -22.64 -23.99
N GLN A 145 20.41 -23.29 -22.87
CA GLN A 145 20.66 -24.73 -22.84
C GLN A 145 19.34 -25.51 -22.80
N SER A 146 19.21 -26.52 -23.66
CA SER A 146 18.05 -27.39 -23.66
C SER A 146 18.09 -28.38 -22.50
N ALA A 147 16.97 -28.56 -21.82
CA ALA A 147 16.82 -29.59 -20.79
C ALA A 147 16.95 -31.03 -21.33
N LEU A 148 16.74 -31.24 -22.65
CA LEU A 148 16.77 -32.57 -23.26
C LEU A 148 18.19 -33.13 -23.42
N ALA A 149 19.19 -32.28 -23.65
CA ALA A 149 20.57 -32.70 -23.78
C ALA A 149 21.55 -31.52 -23.64
N PRO A 150 22.74 -31.74 -23.02
CA PRO A 150 23.71 -30.66 -22.75
C PRO A 150 24.24 -29.93 -24.00
N HIS A 151 24.33 -30.62 -25.14
CA HIS A 151 24.84 -30.07 -26.40
C HIS A 151 23.75 -29.38 -27.23
N ARG A 152 22.47 -29.48 -26.84
CA ARG A 152 21.36 -28.88 -27.56
C ARG A 152 21.08 -27.48 -27.03
N VAL A 153 20.83 -26.57 -27.96
CA VAL A 153 20.48 -25.18 -27.68
C VAL A 153 19.01 -24.96 -28.01
N ILE A 154 18.34 -24.14 -27.21
CA ILE A 154 16.97 -23.69 -27.46
C ILE A 154 17.01 -22.61 -28.56
N PRO A 155 16.41 -22.85 -29.74
CA PRO A 155 16.61 -21.97 -30.90
C PRO A 155 16.20 -20.51 -30.67
N TYR A 156 15.07 -20.28 -29.98
CA TYR A 156 14.53 -18.94 -29.73
C TYR A 156 15.21 -18.20 -28.57
N HIS A 157 16.09 -18.85 -27.81
CA HIS A 157 16.89 -18.24 -26.74
C HIS A 157 18.37 -18.12 -27.10
N TYR A 158 18.78 -18.49 -28.33
CA TYR A 158 20.19 -18.50 -28.70
C TYR A 158 20.79 -17.09 -28.75
N LYS A 159 21.82 -16.86 -27.92
CA LYS A 159 22.53 -15.57 -27.76
C LYS A 159 23.94 -15.55 -28.37
N GLY A 160 24.27 -16.53 -29.22
CA GLY A 160 25.59 -16.66 -29.84
C GLY A 160 26.52 -17.68 -29.15
N MET A 161 27.74 -17.78 -29.66
CA MET A 161 28.75 -18.74 -29.16
C MET A 161 29.42 -18.22 -27.88
N SER A 162 29.81 -19.14 -27.00
CA SER A 162 30.58 -18.80 -25.81
C SER A 162 31.99 -18.32 -26.16
N ASP A 163 32.64 -17.57 -25.27
CA ASP A 163 34.03 -17.13 -25.46
C ASP A 163 34.99 -18.31 -25.64
N GLN A 164 34.73 -19.42 -24.94
CA GLN A 164 35.52 -20.64 -25.06
C GLN A 164 35.39 -21.24 -26.46
N GLN A 165 34.17 -21.38 -26.98
CA GLN A 165 33.95 -21.87 -28.35
C GLN A 165 34.60 -20.96 -29.40
N ARG A 166 34.48 -19.64 -29.23
CA ARG A 166 35.15 -18.67 -30.11
C ARG A 166 36.67 -18.82 -30.05
N GLN A 167 37.23 -19.09 -28.87
CA GLN A 167 38.66 -19.28 -28.70
C GLN A 167 39.15 -20.59 -29.34
N GLU A 168 38.39 -21.69 -29.20
CA GLU A 168 38.68 -22.95 -29.87
C GLU A 168 38.75 -22.77 -31.39
N ILE A 169 37.77 -22.08 -31.99
CA ILE A 169 37.78 -21.76 -33.43
C ILE A 169 39.04 -20.98 -33.81
N ARG A 170 39.46 -19.98 -33.03
CA ARG A 170 40.69 -19.23 -33.30
C ARG A 170 41.94 -20.11 -33.22
N ASN A 171 41.98 -21.02 -32.26
CA ASN A 171 43.08 -21.96 -32.10
C ASN A 171 43.16 -22.92 -33.29
N ASP A 172 42.02 -23.43 -33.75
CA ASP A 172 41.96 -24.32 -34.91
C ASP A 172 42.34 -23.60 -36.21
N GLN A 173 41.90 -22.35 -36.38
CA GLN A 173 42.36 -21.51 -37.50
C GLN A 173 43.88 -21.28 -37.47
N ALA A 174 44.47 -21.12 -36.28
CA ALA A 174 45.92 -20.99 -36.15
C ALA A 174 46.64 -22.29 -36.57
N LYS A 175 46.15 -23.45 -36.11
CA LYS A 175 46.67 -24.76 -36.53
C LYS A 175 46.54 -24.98 -38.04
N GLN A 176 45.42 -24.60 -38.63
CA GLN A 176 45.21 -24.72 -40.09
C GLN A 176 46.21 -23.88 -40.89
N ARG A 177 46.53 -22.66 -40.42
CA ARG A 177 47.57 -21.82 -41.06
C ARG A 177 48.94 -22.50 -41.01
N GLU A 178 49.31 -23.03 -39.85
CA GLU A 178 50.58 -23.74 -39.67
C GLU A 178 50.66 -25.00 -40.55
N GLN A 179 49.61 -25.82 -40.56
CA GLN A 179 49.55 -27.03 -41.40
C GLN A 179 49.66 -26.69 -42.89
N ASN A 180 48.98 -25.63 -43.34
CA ASN A 180 49.07 -25.18 -44.73
C ASN A 180 50.47 -24.67 -45.08
N GLU A 181 51.14 -23.98 -44.15
CA GLU A 181 52.53 -23.55 -44.34
C GLU A 181 53.48 -24.74 -44.44
N GLN A 182 53.36 -25.72 -43.55
CA GLN A 182 54.16 -26.96 -43.59
C GLN A 182 53.93 -27.72 -44.89
N LYS A 183 52.68 -27.86 -45.34
CA LYS A 183 52.35 -28.49 -46.62
C LYS A 183 52.99 -27.76 -47.80
N ARG A 184 52.95 -26.43 -47.80
CA ARG A 184 53.61 -25.61 -48.84
C ARG A 184 55.12 -25.78 -48.85
N GLN A 185 55.74 -25.95 -47.67
CA GLN A 185 57.17 -26.25 -47.56
C GLN A 185 57.50 -27.65 -48.11
N GLN A 186 56.71 -28.66 -47.76
CA GLN A 186 56.87 -30.03 -48.28
C GLN A 186 56.71 -30.09 -49.81
N GLU A 187 55.66 -29.46 -50.36
CA GLU A 187 55.46 -29.40 -51.82
C GLU A 187 56.65 -28.76 -52.55
N LYS A 188 57.24 -27.72 -51.95
CA LYS A 188 58.44 -27.06 -52.50
C LYS A 188 59.68 -27.95 -52.43
N GLU A 189 59.83 -28.74 -51.37
CA GLU A 189 60.90 -29.73 -51.24
C GLU A 189 60.74 -30.87 -52.26
N ASP A 190 59.53 -31.40 -52.40
CA ASP A 190 59.19 -32.45 -53.37
C ASP A 190 59.43 -31.97 -54.81
N GLU A 191 59.00 -30.75 -55.15
CA GLU A 191 59.26 -30.16 -56.47
C GLU A 191 60.76 -30.02 -56.74
N LYS A 192 61.54 -29.60 -55.73
CA LYS A 192 62.99 -29.52 -55.83
C LYS A 192 63.61 -30.91 -56.05
N MET A 193 63.17 -31.93 -55.31
CA MET A 193 63.66 -33.31 -55.46
C MET A 193 63.29 -33.87 -56.84
N TRP A 194 62.08 -33.62 -57.33
CA TRP A 194 61.63 -34.05 -58.65
C TRP A 194 62.43 -33.36 -59.77
N ALA A 195 62.71 -32.06 -59.63
CA ALA A 195 63.56 -31.33 -60.57
C ALA A 195 64.99 -31.90 -60.61
N GLN A 196 65.57 -32.21 -59.45
CA GLN A 196 66.90 -32.86 -59.37
C GLN A 196 66.90 -34.25 -60.01
N TYR A 197 65.86 -35.05 -59.75
CA TYR A 197 65.71 -36.38 -60.34
C TYR A 197 65.59 -36.32 -61.87
N ASN A 198 64.79 -35.40 -62.40
CA ASN A 198 64.66 -35.18 -63.84
C ASN A 198 65.97 -34.71 -64.49
N GLU A 199 66.70 -33.82 -63.83
CA GLU A 199 68.01 -33.35 -64.29
C GLU A 199 69.03 -34.49 -64.35
N HIS A 200 69.05 -35.34 -63.31
CA HIS A 200 69.86 -36.55 -63.27
C HIS A 200 69.50 -37.50 -64.42
N ASN A 201 68.21 -37.82 -64.61
CA ASN A 201 67.74 -38.67 -65.69
C ASN A 201 68.09 -38.13 -67.07
N ARG A 202 67.94 -36.81 -67.28
CA ARG A 202 68.36 -36.15 -68.53
C ARG A 202 69.85 -36.33 -68.78
N LYS A 203 70.70 -36.12 -67.76
CA LYS A 203 72.15 -36.35 -67.87
C LYS A 203 72.45 -37.81 -68.24
N GLN A 204 71.81 -38.76 -67.59
CA GLN A 204 71.98 -40.20 -67.87
C GLN A 204 71.57 -40.54 -69.32
N LEU A 205 70.44 -40.01 -69.80
CA LEU A 205 69.99 -40.22 -71.17
C LEU A 205 71.00 -39.69 -72.18
N ILE A 206 71.53 -38.47 -71.96
CA ILE A 206 72.57 -37.89 -72.82
C ILE A 206 73.84 -38.76 -72.83
N ILE A 207 74.25 -39.30 -71.68
CA ILE A 207 75.39 -40.23 -71.59
C ILE A 207 75.11 -41.49 -72.42
N GLN A 208 73.94 -42.11 -72.26
CA GLN A 208 73.55 -43.29 -73.03
C GLN A 208 73.45 -43.03 -74.54
N GLU A 209 72.92 -41.88 -74.97
CA GLU A 209 72.89 -41.48 -76.37
C GLU A 209 74.29 -41.31 -76.95
N ARG A 210 75.20 -40.67 -76.20
CA ARG A 210 76.62 -40.54 -76.59
C ARG A 210 77.30 -41.90 -76.71
N GLU A 211 77.03 -42.83 -75.80
CA GLU A 211 77.54 -44.20 -75.88
C GLU A 211 76.99 -44.97 -77.09
N LYS A 212 75.68 -44.86 -77.36
CA LYS A 212 75.06 -45.45 -78.56
C LYS A 212 75.68 -44.87 -79.84
N ALA A 213 75.87 -43.55 -79.92
CA ALA A 213 76.49 -42.90 -81.07
C ALA A 213 77.93 -43.37 -81.28
N ARG A 214 78.72 -43.52 -80.20
CA ARG A 214 80.08 -44.10 -80.27
C ARG A 214 80.04 -45.53 -80.80
N LYS A 215 79.16 -46.40 -80.27
CA LYS A 215 78.98 -47.79 -80.72
C LYS A 215 78.56 -47.89 -82.20
N LEU A 216 77.63 -47.03 -82.64
CA LEU A 216 77.20 -46.94 -84.03
C LEU A 216 78.36 -46.49 -84.94
N GLN A 217 79.15 -45.52 -84.50
CA GLN A 217 80.33 -45.08 -85.24
C GLN A 217 81.38 -46.20 -85.36
N THR A 218 81.64 -46.95 -84.29
CA THR A 218 82.54 -48.12 -84.35
C THR A 218 82.02 -49.20 -85.29
N LEU A 219 80.71 -49.52 -85.23
CA LEU A 219 80.07 -50.45 -86.16
C LEU A 219 80.20 -49.98 -87.62
N ARG A 220 79.96 -48.69 -87.88
CA ARG A 220 80.07 -48.10 -89.21
C ARG A 220 81.51 -48.12 -89.73
N ASN A 221 82.49 -47.89 -88.87
CA ASN A 221 83.91 -48.01 -89.22
C ASN A 221 84.28 -49.47 -89.53
N ASN A 222 83.88 -50.43 -88.69
CA ASN A 222 84.11 -51.86 -88.94
C ASN A 222 83.46 -52.31 -90.25
N GLN A 223 82.24 -51.86 -90.56
CA GLN A 223 81.57 -52.15 -91.84
C GLN A 223 82.34 -51.55 -93.03
N LYS A 224 82.87 -50.33 -92.90
CA LYS A 224 83.72 -49.71 -93.94
C LYS A 224 84.99 -50.52 -94.16
N GLU A 225 85.67 -50.95 -93.10
CA GLU A 225 86.87 -51.79 -93.19
C GLU A 225 86.56 -53.14 -93.84
N PHE A 226 85.48 -53.81 -93.43
CA PHE A 226 85.03 -55.06 -94.04
C PHE A 226 84.72 -54.90 -95.54
N ASN A 227 84.02 -53.82 -95.92
CA ASN A 227 83.72 -53.53 -97.32
C ASN A 227 85.01 -53.24 -98.13
N LEU A 228 85.98 -52.54 -97.55
CA LEU A 228 87.27 -52.28 -98.19
C LEU A 228 88.05 -53.59 -98.40
N LEU A 229 88.11 -54.46 -97.39
CA LEU A 229 88.69 -55.79 -97.47
C LEU A 229 88.01 -56.63 -98.57
N SER A 230 86.68 -56.75 -98.55
CA SER A 230 85.93 -57.44 -99.62
C SER A 230 86.20 -56.87 -101.02
N GLN A 231 86.34 -55.54 -101.14
CA GLN A 231 86.67 -54.92 -102.43
C GLN A 231 88.10 -55.25 -102.88
N THR A 232 89.08 -55.28 -101.96
CA THR A 232 90.45 -55.71 -102.28
C THR A 232 90.51 -57.18 -102.68
N GLU A 233 89.76 -58.04 -102.00
CA GLU A 233 89.63 -59.47 -102.36
C GLU A 233 88.98 -59.65 -103.73
N GLN A 234 87.91 -58.91 -104.05
CA GLN A 234 87.29 -58.93 -105.38
C GLN A 234 88.25 -58.44 -106.48
N LYS A 235 89.01 -57.37 -106.23
CA LYS A 235 90.04 -56.89 -107.17
C LYS A 235 91.14 -57.93 -107.39
N LEU A 236 91.56 -58.65 -106.34
CA LEU A 236 92.51 -59.76 -106.45
C LEU A 236 91.94 -60.93 -107.26
N LYS A 237 90.66 -61.30 -107.04
CA LYS A 237 89.97 -62.33 -107.84
C LYS A 237 89.89 -61.96 -109.32
N LEU A 238 89.47 -60.73 -109.63
CA LEU A 238 89.44 -60.22 -111.01
C LEU A 238 90.84 -60.21 -111.64
N LYS A 239 91.89 -59.85 -110.87
CA LYS A 239 93.28 -59.85 -111.36
C LYS A 239 93.81 -61.27 -111.66
N ASN A 240 93.28 -62.28 -110.99
CA ASN A 240 93.61 -63.69 -111.20
C ASN A 240 92.74 -64.37 -112.27
N GLU A 241 91.58 -63.80 -112.64
CA GLU A 241 90.74 -64.29 -113.75
C GLU A 241 91.23 -63.84 -115.14
N TYR A 242 92.11 -62.83 -115.21
CA TYR A 242 92.70 -62.30 -116.45
C TYR A 242 94.22 -62.57 -116.58
N ALA A 243 94.75 -63.57 -115.86
CA ALA A 243 96.13 -64.07 -115.96
C ALA A 243 96.11 -65.55 -116.31
#